data_AF-A0A7W6B9Q2-F1
#
_entry.id   AF-A0A7W6B9Q2-F1
#
_cell.length_a   1.000
_cell.length_b   1.000
_cell.length_c   1.000
_cell.angle_alpha   90.00
_cell.angle_beta   90.00
_cell.angle_gamma   90.00
#
_symmetry.space_group_name_H-M   'P 1'
#
loop_
_entity.id
_entity.type
_entity.pdbx_description
1 polymer ?
#
loop_
_entity_poly.entity_id
_entity_poly.type
_entity_poly.pdbx_seq_one_letter_code
_entity_poly.pdbx_strand_id
1 'polypeptide(L)' 'MPIHDPCALLNRLLQEPNESGWLEFKVNNKDPREIGEYVSSLANSAMLAGRDRAFLVFGVEDRSKERWGPNSVCKS' A
#
# COMPACT_ATOMS: atom_id res chain seq x y z
N MET A 1 10.82 5.78 12.76
CA MET A 1 10.40 4.46 13.29
C MET A 1 10.68 3.41 12.23
N PRO A 2 11.60 2.47 12.46
CA PRO A 2 11.79 1.33 11.57
C PRO A 2 10.55 0.43 11.62
N ILE A 3 10.17 -0.14 10.47
CA ILE A 3 9.06 -1.09 10.40
C ILE A 3 9.59 -2.41 10.98
N HIS A 4 9.40 -2.64 12.28
CA HIS A 4 9.86 -3.86 12.95
C HIS A 4 9.10 -5.10 12.49
N ASP A 5 7.86 -4.95 12.01
CA ASP A 5 7.03 -6.06 11.57
C ASP A 5 6.23 -5.67 10.30
N PRO A 6 6.75 -6.02 9.11
CA PRO A 6 6.08 -5.67 7.85
C PRO A 6 4.74 -6.39 7.69
N CYS A 7 4.54 -7.54 8.35
CA CYS A 7 3.30 -8.31 8.33
C CYS A 7 2.19 -7.63 9.13
N ALA A 8 2.49 -7.15 10.34
CA ALA A 8 1.57 -6.39 11.16
C ALA A 8 1.21 -5.06 10.49
N LEU A 9 2.18 -4.40 9.84
CA LEU A 9 1.91 -3.21 9.03
C LEU A 9 0.95 -3.53 7.89
N LEU A 10 1.22 -4.59 7.12
CA LEU A 10 0.34 -5.00 6.02
C LEU A 10 -1.08 -5.32 6.50
N ASN A 11 -1.24 -6.06 7.60
CA ASN A 11 -2.56 -6.35 8.16
C ASN A 11 -3.30 -5.08 8.58
N ARG A 12 -2.59 -4.10 9.16
CA ARG A 12 -3.20 -2.80 9.50
C ARG A 12 -3.65 -2.06 8.24
N LEU A 13 -2.82 -2.04 7.19
CA LEU A 13 -3.18 -1.41 5.91
C LEU A 13 -4.37 -2.12 5.24
N LEU A 14 -4.45 -3.45 5.31
CA LEU A 14 -5.59 -4.21 4.76
C LEU A 14 -6.92 -3.90 5.48
N GLN A 15 -6.88 -3.44 6.74
CA GLN A 15 -8.07 -3.01 7.49
C GLN A 15 -8.54 -1.60 7.13
N GLU A 16 -7.72 -0.79 6.46
CA GLU A 16 -8.12 0.54 6.02
C GLU A 16 -9.14 0.46 4.85
N PRO A 17 -9.97 1.50 4.68
CA PRO A 17 -10.94 1.57 3.60
C PRO A 17 -10.26 1.69 2.23
N ASN A 18 -10.87 1.07 1.20
CA ASN A 18 -10.32 1.02 -0.17
C ASN A 18 -10.13 2.41 -0.79
N GLU A 19 -10.95 3.41 -0.43
CA GLU A 19 -10.90 4.76 -0.99
C GLU A 19 -9.90 5.69 -0.27
N SER A 20 -8.89 5.12 0.39
CA SER A 20 -7.88 5.91 1.08
C SER A 20 -6.90 6.50 0.06
N GLY A 21 -7.02 7.79 -0.29
CA GLY A 21 -6.13 8.46 -1.24
C GLY A 21 -4.63 8.51 -0.87
N TRP A 22 -4.25 7.93 0.28
CA TRP A 22 -2.88 7.79 0.78
C TRP A 22 -2.41 6.33 0.83
N LEU A 23 -3.28 5.36 0.55
CA LEU A 23 -2.99 3.93 0.55
C LEU A 23 -3.51 3.32 -0.76
N GLU A 24 -2.62 2.76 -1.56
CA GLU A 24 -3.01 2.10 -2.81
C GLU A 24 -2.45 0.69 -2.92
N PHE A 25 -3.26 -0.23 -3.43
CA PHE A 25 -2.88 -1.61 -3.72
C PHE A 25 -2.72 -1.81 -5.23
N LYS A 26 -1.57 -2.34 -5.66
CA LYS A 26 -1.32 -2.73 -7.06
C LYS A 26 -0.94 -4.19 -7.16
N VAL A 27 -1.50 -4.89 -8.15
CA VAL A 27 -1.21 -6.31 -8.41
C VAL A 27 0.14 -6.52 -9.11
N ASN A 28 0.63 -5.51 -9.83
CA ASN A 28 1.84 -5.61 -10.65
C ASN A 28 2.68 -4.33 -10.60
N ASN A 29 3.97 -4.47 -10.87
CA ASN A 29 4.91 -3.38 -10.98
C ASN A 29 4.68 -2.65 -12.31
N LYS A 30 3.82 -1.64 -12.31
CA LYS A 30 3.82 -0.63 -13.38
C LYS A 30 5.11 0.18 -13.27
N ASP A 31 5.62 0.66 -14.38
CA ASP A 31 6.98 1.19 -14.54
C ASP A 31 7.48 2.03 -13.34
N PRO A 32 8.73 1.83 -12.86
CA PRO A 32 9.26 2.55 -11.71
C PRO A 32 9.25 4.08 -11.87
N ARG A 33 9.24 4.61 -13.09
CA ARG A 33 9.10 6.06 -13.33
C ARG A 33 7.70 6.55 -13.02
N GLU A 34 6.68 5.82 -13.48
CA GLU A 34 5.28 6.13 -13.18
C GLU A 34 5.00 6.01 -11.69
N ILE A 35 5.63 5.05 -10.99
CA ILE A 35 5.53 4.92 -9.53
C ILE A 35 6.05 6.17 -8.83
N GLY A 36 7.17 6.75 -9.28
CA GLY A 36 7.74 7.95 -8.66
C GLY A 36 6.78 9.14 -8.69
N GLU A 37 6.19 9.42 -9.86
CA GLU A 37 5.19 10.48 -10.01
C GLU A 37 3.92 10.19 -9.19
N TYR A 38 3.51 8.92 -9.16
CA TYR A 38 2.35 8.48 -8.41
C TYR A 38 2.53 8.64 -6.90
N VAL A 39 3.68 8.22 -6.37
CA VAL A 39 4.03 8.36 -4.95
C VAL A 39 4.11 9.83 -4.54
N SER A 40 4.63 10.70 -5.39
CA SER A 40 4.64 12.14 -5.12
C SER A 40 3.21 12.70 -4.99
N SER A 41 2.31 12.25 -5.86
CA SER A 41 0.89 12.63 -5.80
C SER A 41 0.21 12.06 -4.55
N LEU A 42 0.51 10.80 -4.21
CA LEU A 42 -0.01 10.11 -3.03
C LEU A 42 0.48 10.77 -1.72
N ALA A 43 1.73 11.25 -1.68
CA ALA A 43 2.27 11.98 -0.54
C ALA A 43 1.56 13.32 -0.31
N ASN A 44 1.25 14.04 -1.39
CA ASN A 44 0.45 15.26 -1.33
C ASN A 44 -0.96 14.97 -0.80
N SER A 45 -1.60 13.89 -1.29
CA SER A 45 -2.90 13.44 -0.79
C SER A 45 -2.86 13.02 0.68
N ALA A 46 -1.79 12.35 1.14
CA ALA A 46 -1.61 11.99 2.54
C ALA A 46 -1.51 13.22 3.44
N MET A 47 -0.76 14.25 3.01
CA MET A 47 -0.65 15.51 3.73
C MET A 47 -2.02 16.22 3.84
N LEU A 48 -2.79 16.24 2.75
CA LEU A 48 -4.16 16.78 2.75
C LEU A 48 -5.12 15.98 3.65
N ALA A 49 -4.90 14.66 3.76
CA ALA A 49 -5.65 13.78 4.65
C ALA A 49 -5.15 13.79 6.11
N GLY A 50 -4.15 14.62 6.45
CA GLY A 50 -3.57 14.69 7.80
C GLY A 50 -2.78 13.44 8.21
N ARG A 51 -2.26 12.68 7.24
CA ARG A 51 -1.43 11.49 7.47
C ARG A 51 0.04 11.83 7.23
N ASP A 52 0.92 11.38 8.11
CA ASP A 52 2.38 11.56 7.98
C ASP A 52 3.00 10.87 6.77
N ARG A 53 2.34 9.83 6.22
CA ARG A 53 2.92 8.94 5.21
C ARG A 53 1.86 8.39 4.27
N ALA A 54 2.29 8.13 3.05
CA ALA A 54 1.54 7.38 2.07
C ALA A 54 2.15 5.98 1.88
N PHE A 55 1.33 4.99 1.52
CA PHE A 55 1.74 3.60 1.33
C PHE A 55 1.28 3.07 -0.02
N LEU A 56 2.21 2.45 -0.75
CA LEU A 56 1.92 1.73 -1.98
C LEU A 56 2.29 0.28 -1.78
N VAL A 57 1.31 -0.62 -1.87
CA VAL A 57 1.47 -2.05 -1.61
C VAL A 57 1.37 -2.80 -2.93
N PHE A 58 2.41 -3.57 -3.26
CA PHE A 58 2.43 -4.42 -4.46
C PHE A 58 2.01 -5.86 -4.15
N GLY A 59 1.38 -6.54 -5.10
CA GLY A 59 0.91 -7.93 -4.98
C GLY A 59 -0.45 -8.11 -4.31
N VAL A 60 -1.26 -7.06 -4.21
CA VAL A 60 -2.64 -7.12 -3.69
C VAL A 60 -3.58 -6.50 -4.71
N GLU A 61 -4.70 -7.17 -4.98
CA GLU A 61 -5.76 -6.60 -5.82
C GLU A 61 -6.63 -5.65 -4.98
N ASP A 62 -6.70 -4.39 -5.39
CA ASP A 62 -7.43 -3.32 -4.71
C ASP A 62 -8.92 -3.62 -4.49
N ARG A 63 -9.57 -4.21 -5.50
CA ARG A 63 -11.03 -4.47 -5.46
C ARG A 63 -11.41 -5.64 -4.56
N SER A 64 -10.63 -6.72 -4.59
CA SER A 64 -10.95 -7.92 -3.82
C SER A 64 -10.23 -7.99 -2.47
N LYS A 65 -9.26 -7.09 -2.22
CA LYS A 65 -8.23 -7.23 -1.16
C LYS A 65 -7.56 -8.61 -1.19
N GLU A 66 -7.65 -9.30 -2.32
CA GLU A 66 -7.20 -10.67 -2.47
C GLU A 66 -5.71 -10.63 -2.77
N ARG A 67 -4.93 -11.34 -1.97
CA ARG A 67 -3.46 -11.35 -2.10
C ARG A 67 -3.13 -12.12 -3.37
N TRP A 68 -2.57 -11.42 -4.35
CA TRP A 68 -2.17 -12.01 -5.61
C TRP A 68 -0.67 -12.31 -5.56
N GLY A 69 -0.35 -13.52 -5.11
CA GLY A 69 1.02 -14.01 -5.02
C GLY A 69 1.03 -15.42 -4.44
N PRO A 70 2.00 -16.28 -4.81
CA PRO A 70 2.11 -17.61 -4.26
C PRO A 70 2.27 -17.47 -2.74
N ASN A 71 1.28 -18.01 -2.02
CA ASN A 71 1.24 -18.24 -0.58
C ASN A 71 2.62 -18.19 0.08
N SER A 72 2.75 -17.41 1.16
CA SER A 72 3.77 -17.46 2.24
C SER A 72 4.66 -16.21 2.37
N VAL A 73 4.12 -15.08 2.81
CA VAL A 73 4.98 -14.00 3.38
C VAL A 73 4.67 -13.75 4.85
N CYS A 74 3.44 -14.00 5.30
CA CYS A 74 3.04 -13.80 6.69
C CYS A 74 2.09 -14.93 7.10
N LYS A 75 2.64 -16.10 7.43
CA LYS A 75 1.93 -17.02 8.32
C LYS A 75 2.16 -16.51 9.75
N SER A 76 1.06 -16.51 10.49
CA SER A 76 0.96 -16.11 11.90
C SER A 76 2.05 -16.67 12.79
#